data_AF-A0A0V0GJA4-F1
#
_entry.id   AF-A0A0V0GJA4-F1
#
_cell.length_a   1.000
_cell.length_b   1.000
_cell.length_c   1.000
_cell.angle_alpha   90.00
_cell.angle_beta   90.00
_cell.angle_gamma   90.00
#
_symmetry.space_group_name_H-M   'P 1'
#
loop_
_entity.id
_entity.type
_entity.pdbx_description
1 polymer ?
#
loop_
_entity_poly.entity_id
_entity_poly.type
_entity_poly.pdbx_seq_one_letter_code
_entity_poly.pdbx_strand_id
1 'polypeptide(L)'
;MNRENDDAKKLNLLYKEFPQHFVWSVQYKIWSHRKKRSVIGRVVTCHPTEGERYYLRLLLMNARGPKSYKDLQIVNDIPYDTFREAAEKRGLLQCDNNLTE
;
A
#
# COMPACT_ATOMS: atom_id res chain seq x y z
N MET A 1 -0.02 12.91 -1.54
CA MET A 1 1.45 12.84 -1.69
C MET A 1 1.85 12.20 -3.02
N ASN A 2 1.67 10.88 -3.21
CA ASN A 2 1.99 10.20 -4.48
C ASN A 2 1.31 10.77 -5.74
N ARG A 3 0.20 11.49 -5.57
CA ARG A 3 -0.49 12.20 -6.66
C ARG A 3 0.19 13.51 -7.07
N GLU A 4 0.75 14.25 -6.12
CA GLU A 4 1.15 15.65 -6.31
C GLU A 4 2.66 15.85 -6.31
N ASN A 5 3.40 15.10 -5.47
CA ASN A 5 4.83 15.32 -5.27
C ASN A 5 5.67 14.52 -6.28
N ASP A 6 6.51 15.21 -7.05
CA ASP A 6 7.27 14.59 -8.15
C ASP A 6 8.34 13.60 -7.68
N ASP A 7 8.97 13.86 -6.54
CA ASP A 7 9.92 12.88 -5.97
C ASP A 7 9.20 11.62 -5.52
N ALA A 8 8.03 11.74 -4.90
CA ALA A 8 7.22 10.58 -4.51
C ALA A 8 6.76 9.77 -5.74
N LYS A 9 6.39 10.44 -6.84
CA LYS A 9 6.08 9.78 -8.12
C LYS A 9 7.30 9.05 -8.68
N LYS A 10 8.45 9.73 -8.71
CA LYS A 10 9.71 9.18 -9.25
C LYS A 10 10.23 7.99 -8.46
N LEU A 11 10.16 8.06 -7.13
CA LEU A 11 10.62 6.99 -6.25
C LEU A 11 9.71 5.76 -6.29
N ASN A 12 8.42 5.93 -6.63
CA ASN A 12 7.44 4.86 -6.81
C ASN A 12 7.46 3.82 -5.66
N LEU A 13 7.42 4.33 -4.42
CA LEU A 13 7.65 3.55 -3.21
C LEU A 13 6.46 2.68 -2.81
N LEU A 14 6.74 1.55 -2.16
CA LEU A 14 5.75 0.85 -1.33
C LEU A 14 5.45 1.65 -0.07
N TYR A 15 4.28 1.44 0.52
CA TYR A 15 3.91 2.11 1.77
C TYR A 15 4.92 1.85 2.90
N LYS A 16 5.51 0.64 2.98
CA LYS A 16 6.53 0.28 3.98
C LYS A 16 7.89 0.95 3.76
N GLU A 17 8.17 1.38 2.53
CA GLU A 17 9.41 2.09 2.16
C GLU A 17 9.25 3.60 2.37
N PHE A 18 8.01 4.11 2.31
CA PHE A 18 7.71 5.53 2.41
C PHE A 18 8.39 6.26 3.61
N PRO A 19 8.39 5.70 4.84
CA PRO A 19 9.04 6.34 5.98
C PRO A 19 10.57 6.44 5.87
N GLN A 20 11.23 5.68 4.99
CA GLN A 20 12.67 5.78 4.74
C GLN A 20 13.00 7.11 4.04
N HIS A 21 12.10 7.59 3.18
CA HIS A 21 12.33 8.76 2.32
C HIS A 21 11.63 10.02 2.83
N PHE A 22 10.47 9.87 3.48
CA PHE A 22 9.65 11.01 3.87
C PHE A 22 9.33 11.01 5.38
N VAL A 23 9.11 12.20 5.91
CA VAL A 23 8.68 12.43 7.30
C VAL A 23 7.56 13.47 7.31
N TRP A 24 6.60 13.29 8.22
CA TRP A 24 5.53 14.27 8.42
C TRP A 24 6.06 15.47 9.20
N SER A 25 6.03 16.66 8.58
CA SER A 25 6.27 17.91 9.27
C SER A 25 4.99 18.37 9.97
N VAL A 26 4.98 18.29 11.30
CA VAL A 26 3.83 18.71 12.12
C VAL A 26 3.58 20.21 11.99
N GLN A 27 4.64 21.01 11.84
CA GLN A 27 4.59 22.47 11.71
C GLN A 27 3.91 22.89 10.40
N TYR A 28 4.35 22.32 9.27
CA TYR A 28 3.87 22.70 7.95
C TYR A 28 2.70 21.83 7.46
N LYS A 29 2.33 20.78 8.21
CA LYS A 29 1.31 19.79 7.84
C LYS A 29 1.53 19.19 6.44
N ILE A 30 2.79 18.91 6.12
CA ILE A 30 3.20 18.31 4.85
C ILE A 30 4.18 17.16 5.08
N TRP A 31 4.22 16.25 4.12
CA TRP A 31 5.31 15.29 4.00
C TRP A 31 6.51 15.97 3.36
N SER A 32 7.67 15.88 4.00
CA SER A 32 8.93 16.42 3.49
C SER A 32 9.98 15.33 3.41
N HIS A 33 11.01 15.55 2.58
CA HIS A 33 12.13 14.64 2.48
C HIS A 33 12.84 14.48 3.82
N ARG A 34 13.14 13.23 4.15
CA ARG A 34 13.92 12.88 5.32
C ARG A 34 15.36 13.27 5.09
N LYS A 35 15.88 14.14 5.97
CA LYS A 35 17.27 14.61 5.92
C LYS A 35 18.24 13.81 6.80
N LYS A 36 17.74 13.07 7.79
CA LYS A 36 18.55 12.39 8.82
C LYS A 36 17.96 11.04 9.21
N ARG A 37 18.86 10.10 9.55
CA ARG A 37 18.62 8.71 10.00
C ARG A 37 17.94 7.83 8.96
N SER A 38 18.33 6.56 8.90
CA SER A 38 17.57 5.54 8.15
C SER A 38 16.55 4.90 9.10
N VAL A 39 15.33 4.63 8.60
CA VAL A 39 14.22 4.09 9.39
C VAL A 39 13.48 3.03 8.59
N ILE A 40 13.36 1.83 9.13
CA ILE A 40 12.49 0.80 8.55
C ILE A 40 11.04 1.11 8.97
N GLY A 41 10.15 1.27 7.99
CA GLY A 41 8.73 1.50 8.24
C GLY A 41 8.11 0.31 8.96
N ARG A 42 7.51 0.55 10.14
CA ARG A 42 6.72 -0.46 10.84
C ARG A 42 5.27 -0.40 10.38
N VAL A 43 4.70 -1.56 10.09
CA VAL A 43 3.32 -1.71 9.66
C VAL A 43 2.65 -2.64 10.65
N VAL A 44 1.63 -2.12 11.33
CA VAL A 44 0.77 -2.92 12.21
C VAL A 44 0.19 -4.10 11.43
N THR A 45 0.34 -5.29 11.99
CA THR A 45 -0.25 -6.53 11.51
C THR A 45 -1.77 -6.46 11.65
N CYS A 46 -2.49 -6.96 10.65
CA CYS A 46 -3.95 -7.05 10.67
C CYS A 46 -4.32 -8.53 10.59
N HIS A 47 -5.39 -8.93 11.27
CA HIS A 47 -5.90 -10.29 11.19
C HIS A 47 -6.90 -10.43 10.03
N PRO A 48 -6.95 -11.56 9.29
CA PRO A 48 -7.92 -11.75 8.21
C PRO A 48 -9.39 -11.53 8.62
N THR A 49 -9.74 -11.74 9.88
CA THR A 49 -11.10 -11.47 10.41
C THR A 49 -11.47 -9.99 10.46
N GLU A 50 -10.50 -9.07 10.29
CA GLU A 50 -10.76 -7.64 10.12
C GLU A 50 -11.30 -7.28 8.72
N GLY A 51 -11.48 -8.28 7.84
CA GLY A 51 -12.14 -8.13 6.55
C GLY A 51 -11.43 -7.14 5.62
N GLU A 52 -12.18 -6.20 5.07
CA GLU A 52 -11.66 -5.20 4.11
C GLU A 52 -10.44 -4.41 4.62
N ARG A 53 -10.33 -4.22 5.94
CA ARG A 53 -9.15 -3.55 6.53
C ARG A 53 -7.88 -4.38 6.36
N TYR A 54 -7.96 -5.69 6.50
CA TYR A 54 -6.84 -6.61 6.28
C TYR A 54 -6.38 -6.54 4.82
N TYR A 55 -7.32 -6.64 3.88
CA TYR A 55 -7.00 -6.63 2.45
C TYR A 55 -6.45 -5.27 2.00
N LEU A 56 -7.00 -4.16 2.50
CA LEU A 56 -6.43 -2.83 2.27
C LEU A 56 -4.98 -2.74 2.74
N ARG A 57 -4.68 -3.26 3.95
CA ARG A 57 -3.31 -3.28 4.49
C ARG A 57 -2.39 -4.10 3.58
N LEU A 58 -2.85 -5.26 3.15
CA LEU A 58 -2.12 -6.16 2.27
C LEU A 58 -1.81 -5.49 0.92
N LEU A 59 -2.78 -4.80 0.33
CA LEU A 59 -2.60 -4.02 -0.90
C LEU A 59 -1.58 -2.90 -0.71
N LEU A 60 -1.70 -2.10 0.36
CA LEU A 60 -0.74 -1.02 0.65
C LEU A 60 0.71 -1.54 0.78
N MET A 61 0.89 -2.77 1.26
CA MET A 61 2.21 -3.40 1.41
C MET A 61 2.83 -3.83 0.09
N ASN A 62 2.01 -4.06 -0.93
CA ASN A 62 2.41 -4.68 -2.20
C ASN A 62 2.16 -3.79 -3.43
N ALA A 63 1.44 -2.67 -3.28
CA ALA A 63 1.20 -1.69 -4.34
C ALA A 63 2.18 -0.53 -4.26
N ARG A 64 2.89 -0.28 -5.36
CA ARG A 64 3.83 0.84 -5.50
C ARG A 64 3.11 2.11 -5.95
N GLY A 65 3.43 3.22 -5.29
CA GLY A 65 2.96 4.55 -5.67
C GLY A 65 1.44 4.75 -5.80
N PRO A 66 0.56 4.10 -5.00
CA PRO A 66 -0.90 4.29 -5.15
C PRO A 66 -1.26 5.76 -4.91
N LYS A 67 -2.13 6.35 -5.75
CA LYS A 67 -2.55 7.76 -5.68
C LYS A 67 -3.94 7.93 -5.07
N SER A 68 -4.68 6.83 -4.85
CA SER A 68 -5.98 6.80 -4.21
C SER A 68 -6.33 5.40 -3.69
N TYR A 69 -7.42 5.27 -2.92
CA TYR A 69 -7.97 3.95 -2.58
C TYR A 69 -8.48 3.21 -3.82
N LYS A 70 -9.07 3.93 -4.78
CA LYS A 70 -9.52 3.37 -6.05
C LYS A 70 -8.36 2.78 -6.84
N ASP A 71 -7.18 3.41 -6.80
CA ASP A 71 -5.97 2.87 -7.45
C ASP A 71 -5.56 1.53 -6.87
N LEU A 72 -5.77 1.31 -5.56
CA LEU A 72 -5.46 0.03 -4.92
C LEU A 72 -6.42 -1.08 -5.37
N GLN A 73 -7.64 -0.71 -5.75
CA GLN A 73 -8.66 -1.61 -6.28
C GLN A 73 -8.49 -1.88 -7.78
N ILE A 74 -7.54 -1.25 -8.46
CA ILE A 74 -7.26 -1.52 -9.88
C ILE A 74 -6.13 -2.54 -9.98
N VAL A 75 -6.35 -3.61 -10.75
CA VAL A 75 -5.34 -4.63 -11.07
C VAL A 75 -5.35 -4.82 -12.58
N ASN A 76 -4.21 -4.64 -13.24
CA ASN A 76 -4.08 -4.72 -14.70
C ASN A 76 -5.17 -3.91 -15.44
N ASP A 77 -5.36 -2.66 -15.01
CA ASP A 77 -6.36 -1.72 -15.55
C ASP A 77 -7.84 -2.12 -15.36
N ILE A 78 -8.11 -3.19 -14.61
CA ILE A 78 -9.47 -3.63 -14.25
C ILE A 78 -9.79 -3.16 -12.82
N PRO A 79 -10.88 -2.38 -12.63
CA PRO A 79 -11.34 -2.00 -11.29
C PRO A 79 -12.13 -3.15 -10.62
N TYR A 80 -11.98 -3.26 -9.30
CA TYR A 80 -12.74 -4.19 -8.45
C TYR A 80 -13.50 -3.43 -7.35
N ASP A 81 -14.59 -4.02 -6.86
CA ASP A 81 -15.47 -3.36 -5.88
C ASP A 81 -14.93 -3.48 -4.45
N THR A 82 -14.17 -4.54 -4.16
CA THR A 82 -13.60 -4.80 -2.83
C THR A 82 -12.07 -4.87 -2.85
N PHE A 83 -11.45 -4.55 -1.72
CA PHE A 83 -10.01 -4.75 -1.55
C PHE A 83 -9.66 -6.24 -1.53
N ARG A 84 -10.58 -7.10 -1.07
CA ARG A 84 -10.40 -8.55 -1.12
C ARG A 84 -10.19 -9.04 -2.55
N GLU A 85 -11.10 -8.71 -3.46
CA GLU A 85 -11.00 -9.12 -4.87
C GLU A 85 -9.73 -8.58 -5.52
N ALA A 86 -9.39 -7.31 -5.27
CA ALA A 86 -8.16 -6.73 -5.79
C ALA A 86 -6.91 -7.45 -5.24
N ALA A 87 -6.92 -7.84 -3.96
CA ALA A 87 -5.82 -8.60 -3.35
C ALA A 87 -5.71 -10.02 -3.92
N GLU A 88 -6.85 -10.69 -4.14
CA GLU A 88 -6.93 -12.00 -4.77
C GLU A 88 -6.41 -11.98 -6.21
N LYS A 89 -6.84 -11.02 -7.02
CA LYS A 89 -6.41 -10.86 -8.41
C LYS A 89 -4.95 -10.46 -8.55
N ARG A 90 -4.36 -9.87 -7.51
CA ARG A 90 -2.91 -9.64 -7.39
C ARG A 90 -2.13 -10.86 -6.90
N GLY A 91 -2.79 -11.98 -6.59
CA GLY A 91 -2.17 -13.20 -6.07
C GLY A 91 -1.61 -13.04 -4.65
N LEU A 92 -2.16 -12.11 -3.86
CA LEU A 92 -1.68 -11.83 -2.50
C LEU A 92 -2.34 -12.73 -1.46
N LEU A 93 -3.40 -13.44 -1.83
CA LEU A 93 -4.08 -14.41 -0.98
C LEU A 93 -3.61 -15.81 -1.36
N GLN A 94 -3.20 -16.60 -0.37
CA GLN A 94 -3.08 -18.05 -0.56
C GLN A 94 -4.49 -18.60 -0.69
N CYS A 95 -4.84 -19.08 -1.88
CA CYS A 95 -5.98 -19.95 -2.04
C CYS A 95 -5.59 -21.30 -1.44
N ASP A 96 -6.12 -21.65 -0.27
CA ASP A 96 -6.17 -23.05 0.18
C ASP A 96 -7.20 -23.82 -0.67
N ASN A 97 -6.97 -23.89 -1.99
CA ASN A 97 -7.71 -24.77 -2.88
C ASN A 97 -6.97 -26.11 -2.97
N ASN A 98 -6.82 -26.79 -1.83
CA ASN A 98 -6.43 -28.21 -1.80
C ASN A 98 -7.67 -29.10 -1.96
N LEU A 99 -8.43 -28.88 -3.04
CA LEU A 99 -9.42 -29.82 -3.57
C LEU A 99 -9.00 -30.18 -4.99
N THR A 100 -7.83 -30.79 -5.11
CA THR A 100 -7.59 -31.73 -6.21
C THR A 100 -8.18 -33.06 -5.76
N GLU A 101 -9.34 -33.41 -6.31
CA GLU A 101 -9.81 -34.81 -6.38
C GLU A 101 -8.81 -35.68 -7.14
#